data_AF-A0A0F9LB03-F1
#
_entry.id   AF-A0A0F9LB03-F1
#
_cell.length_a   1.000
_cell.length_b   1.000
_cell.length_c   1.000
_cell.angle_alpha   90.00
_cell.angle_beta   90.00
_cell.angle_gamma   90.00
#
_symmetry.space_group_name_H-M   'P 1'
#
loop_
_entity.id
_entity.type
_entity.pdbx_description
1 polymer ?
#
loop_
_entity_poly.entity_id
_entity_poly.type
_entity_poly.pdbx_seq_one_letter_code
_entity_poly.pdbx_strand_id
1 'polypeptide(L)'
;MKKPEKILKVLKKTGSRVIGSGGDGLSCVVSRGKYFLCIIASWGEDWDHVSIHANMDGKDFTPFWEDMCSIKDLFFKDSETVLQYHPPKSKYINNHQHTLHLWRPQKQEVGLPPSDMV
;
A
#
# COMPACT_ATOMS: atom_id res chain seq x y z
N MET A 1 -4.94 0.54 -10.00
CA MET A 1 -5.50 1.00 -8.71
C MET A 1 -7.01 1.24 -8.80
N LYS A 2 -7.73 1.16 -7.67
CA LYS A 2 -9.12 1.60 -7.55
C LYS A 2 -9.20 3.13 -7.62
N LYS A 3 -10.32 3.66 -8.13
CA LYS A 3 -10.54 5.11 -8.18
C LYS A 3 -10.49 5.72 -6.76
N PRO A 4 -9.88 6.91 -6.55
CA PRO A 4 -9.80 7.54 -5.24
C PRO A 4 -11.14 7.66 -4.51
N GLU A 5 -12.20 8.01 -5.23
CA GLU A 5 -13.57 8.11 -4.70
C GLU A 5 -14.06 6.79 -4.05
N LYS A 6 -13.73 5.64 -4.66
CA LYS A 6 -14.09 4.32 -4.14
C LYS A 6 -13.28 4.00 -2.88
N ILE A 7 -11.99 4.29 -2.88
CA ILE A 7 -11.09 4.10 -1.73
C ILE A 7 -11.59 4.94 -0.55
N LEU A 8 -11.83 6.24 -0.76
CA LEU A 8 -12.36 7.16 0.24
C LEU A 8 -13.70 6.70 0.82
N LYS A 9 -14.60 6.17 -0.02
CA LYS A 9 -15.88 5.63 0.43
C LYS A 9 -15.70 4.42 1.35
N VAL A 10 -14.75 3.52 1.08
CA VAL A 10 -14.46 2.36 1.93
C VAL A 10 -13.80 2.81 3.24
N LEU A 11 -12.81 3.70 3.17
CA LEU A 11 -12.14 4.26 4.37
C LEU A 11 -13.14 4.89 5.34
N LYS A 12 -14.08 5.70 4.84
CA LYS A 12 -15.14 6.32 5.65
C LYS A 12 -16.05 5.30 6.36
N LYS A 13 -16.32 4.14 5.74
CA LYS A 13 -17.18 3.09 6.32
C LYS A 13 -16.49 2.25 7.38
N THR A 14 -15.16 2.14 7.32
CA THR A 14 -14.36 1.27 8.20
C THR A 14 -13.86 1.99 9.47
N GLY A 15 -14.24 3.25 9.67
CA GLY A 15 -13.69 4.07 10.75
C GLY A 15 -12.22 4.48 10.53
N SER A 16 -11.68 4.23 9.34
CA SER A 16 -10.34 4.67 8.96
C SER A 16 -10.30 6.19 8.80
N ARG A 17 -9.18 6.81 9.17
CA ARG A 17 -9.01 8.26 9.14
C ARG A 17 -8.18 8.67 7.92
N VAL A 18 -8.77 9.48 7.04
CA VAL A 18 -8.01 10.17 5.99
C VAL A 18 -7.27 11.34 6.61
N ILE A 19 -5.96 11.42 6.41
CA ILE A 19 -5.10 12.50 6.93
C ILE A 19 -4.96 13.61 5.90
N GLY A 20 -4.78 13.25 4.64
CA GLY A 20 -4.69 14.21 3.53
C GLY A 20 -4.93 13.54 2.18
N SER A 21 -5.36 14.32 1.18
CA SER A 21 -5.54 13.87 -0.19
C SER A 21 -5.17 14.98 -1.16
N GLY A 22 -4.50 14.64 -2.24
CA GLY A 22 -4.08 15.55 -3.31
C GLY A 22 -4.42 15.01 -4.69
N GLY A 23 -3.95 15.68 -5.75
CA GLY A 23 -4.20 15.27 -7.14
C GLY A 23 -3.58 13.92 -7.51
N ASP A 24 -2.48 13.54 -6.85
CA ASP A 24 -1.63 12.39 -7.14
C ASP A 24 -1.45 11.43 -5.95
N GLY A 25 -2.18 11.64 -4.85
CA GLY A 25 -2.03 10.80 -3.67
C GLY A 25 -3.02 10.99 -2.53
N LEU A 26 -2.89 10.10 -1.54
CA LEU A 26 -3.71 10.00 -0.34
C LEU A 26 -2.84 9.53 0.82
N SER A 27 -3.01 10.12 1.99
CA SER A 27 -2.51 9.59 3.26
C SER A 27 -3.67 9.23 4.18
N CYS A 28 -3.61 8.05 4.80
CA CYS A 28 -4.64 7.60 5.72
C CYS A 28 -4.09 6.65 6.79
N VAL A 29 -4.92 6.45 7.82
CA VAL A 29 -4.66 5.53 8.92
C VAL A 29 -5.81 4.54 9.03
N VAL A 30 -5.49 3.25 9.05
CA VAL A 30 -6.46 2.15 9.18
C VAL A 30 -6.26 1.47 10.54
N SER A 31 -7.31 1.38 11.36
CA SER A 31 -7.23 0.71 12.66
C SER A 31 -7.24 -0.81 12.53
N ARG A 32 -6.42 -1.49 13.34
CA ARG A 32 -6.33 -2.95 13.47
C ARG A 32 -6.54 -3.38 14.93
N GLY A 33 -7.38 -2.62 15.65
CA GLY A 33 -7.65 -2.84 17.07
C GLY A 33 -6.53 -2.30 17.94
N LYS A 34 -5.47 -3.09 18.16
CA LYS A 34 -4.36 -2.72 19.08
C LYS A 34 -3.33 -1.79 18.45
N TYR A 35 -3.28 -1.73 17.12
CA TYR A 35 -2.33 -0.94 16.38
C TYR A 35 -3.03 -0.32 15.16
N PHE A 36 -2.31 0.53 14.45
CA PHE A 36 -2.79 1.14 13.22
C PHE A 36 -1.79 0.98 12.08
N LEU A 37 -2.31 0.93 10.86
CA LEU A 37 -1.54 0.97 9.63
C LEU A 37 -1.51 2.41 9.13
N CYS A 38 -0.31 2.96 9.02
CA CYS A 38 -0.03 4.25 8.41
C CYS A 38 0.23 4.05 6.93
N ILE A 39 -0.56 4.71 6.09
CA ILE A 39 -0.57 4.44 4.65
C ILE A 39 -0.37 5.74 3.88
N ILE A 40 0.53 5.69 2.90
CA ILE A 40 0.63 6.69 1.84
C ILE A 40 0.44 5.97 0.51
N ALA A 41 -0.57 6.39 -0.23
CA ALA A 41 -0.87 5.93 -1.57
C ALA A 41 -0.59 7.03 -2.59
N SER A 42 -0.02 6.69 -3.73
CA SER A 42 0.24 7.60 -4.84
C SER A 42 -0.06 6.93 -6.18
N TRP A 43 -0.44 7.74 -7.16
CA TRP A 43 -0.71 7.32 -8.55
C TRP A 43 -0.01 8.26 -9.56
N GLY A 44 1.09 8.88 -9.14
CA GLY A 44 1.94 9.72 -9.98
C GLY A 44 3.00 8.93 -10.76
N GLU A 45 3.73 9.63 -11.65
CA GLU A 45 4.91 9.11 -12.33
C GLU A 45 4.73 7.76 -13.07
N ASP A 46 3.53 7.48 -13.58
CA ASP A 46 3.14 6.22 -14.23
C ASP A 46 3.17 4.97 -13.32
N TRP A 47 3.17 5.15 -12.00
CA TRP A 47 3.12 4.08 -11.00
C TRP A 47 1.94 4.22 -10.05
N ASP A 48 1.28 3.10 -9.78
CA ASP A 48 0.42 2.97 -8.60
C ASP A 48 1.28 2.46 -7.44
N HIS A 49 1.25 3.17 -6.32
CA HIS A 49 2.08 2.91 -5.15
C HIS A 49 1.27 2.97 -3.87
N VAL A 50 1.54 2.03 -2.96
CA VAL A 50 1.12 2.14 -1.57
C VAL A 50 2.30 1.78 -0.67
N SER A 51 2.63 2.64 0.26
CA SER A 51 3.58 2.38 1.35
C SER A 51 2.84 2.23 2.67
N ILE A 52 3.24 1.23 3.45
CA ILE A 52 2.57 0.84 4.69
C ILE A 52 3.63 0.60 5.76
N HIS A 53 3.48 1.26 6.91
CA HIS A 53 4.08 0.80 8.16
C HIS A 53 3.00 0.68 9.23
N ALA A 54 3.26 -0.10 10.27
CA ALA A 54 2.37 -0.22 11.41
C ALA A 54 2.92 0.55 12.60
N ASN A 55 2.04 1.05 13.47
CA ASN A 55 2.42 1.73 14.69
C ASN A 55 1.50 1.33 15.84
N MET A 56 2.09 1.08 17.00
CA MET A 56 1.40 0.76 18.25
C MET A 56 2.03 1.60 19.36
N ASP A 57 1.23 2.45 19.99
CA ASP A 57 1.65 3.32 21.10
C ASP A 57 2.96 4.11 20.80
N GLY A 58 3.05 4.65 19.59
CA GLY A 58 4.19 5.46 19.16
C GLY A 58 5.42 4.65 18.73
N LYS A 59 5.33 3.32 18.67
CA LYS A 59 6.39 2.45 18.17
C LYS A 59 6.04 1.90 16.80
N ASP A 60 6.89 2.18 15.82
CA ASP A 60 6.75 1.63 14.48
C ASP A 60 7.19 0.16 14.43
N PHE A 61 6.50 -0.61 13.61
CA PHE A 61 6.86 -1.99 13.31
C PHE A 61 6.40 -2.39 11.92
N THR A 62 6.94 -3.49 11.42
CA THR A 62 6.66 -3.97 10.07
C THR A 62 5.26 -4.58 10.02
N PRO A 63 4.39 -4.18 9.07
CA PRO A 63 3.06 -4.77 8.91
C PRO A 63 3.10 -6.28 8.74
N PHE A 64 2.04 -6.96 9.19
CA PHE A 64 1.88 -8.39 8.98
C PHE A 64 1.47 -8.70 7.54
N TRP A 65 1.61 -9.95 7.13
CA TRP A 65 1.21 -10.38 5.80
C TRP A 65 -0.29 -10.12 5.54
N GLU A 66 -1.14 -10.40 6.52
CA GLU A 66 -2.58 -10.19 6.44
C GLU A 66 -2.93 -8.71 6.30
N ASP A 67 -2.11 -7.82 6.87
CA ASP A 67 -2.25 -6.38 6.69
C ASP A 67 -1.98 -6.03 5.22
N MET A 68 -0.87 -6.53 4.66
CA MET A 68 -0.51 -6.31 3.26
C MET A 68 -1.60 -6.82 2.30
N CYS A 69 -2.16 -8.01 2.54
CA CYS A 69 -3.29 -8.53 1.77
C CYS A 69 -4.51 -7.61 1.85
N SER A 70 -4.89 -7.19 3.06
CA SER A 70 -6.04 -6.31 3.23
C SER A 70 -5.87 -4.93 2.58
N ILE A 71 -4.65 -4.39 2.59
CA ILE A 71 -4.33 -3.12 1.94
C ILE A 71 -4.29 -3.29 0.42
N LYS A 72 -3.79 -4.41 -0.11
CA LYS A 72 -3.92 -4.73 -1.55
C LYS A 72 -5.39 -4.68 -1.94
N ASP A 73 -6.26 -5.36 -1.21
CA ASP A 73 -7.69 -5.42 -1.52
C ASP A 73 -8.39 -4.06 -1.33
N LEU A 74 -7.88 -3.18 -0.47
CA LEU A 74 -8.43 -1.84 -0.32
C LEU A 74 -8.10 -0.94 -1.51
N PHE A 75 -6.85 -0.97 -1.99
CA PHE A 75 -6.32 0.01 -2.95
C PHE A 75 -6.30 -0.49 -4.40
N PHE A 76 -6.12 -1.79 -4.63
CA PHE A 76 -6.00 -2.38 -5.95
C PHE A 76 -7.23 -3.22 -6.30
N LYS A 77 -7.44 -3.46 -7.59
CA LYS A 77 -8.48 -4.38 -8.07
C LYS A 77 -8.00 -5.82 -7.94
N ASP A 78 -8.93 -6.76 -7.88
CA ASP A 78 -8.63 -8.19 -7.70
C ASP A 78 -7.79 -8.74 -8.86
N SER A 79 -8.01 -8.21 -10.07
CA SER A 79 -7.26 -8.54 -11.28
C SER A 79 -5.91 -7.81 -11.43
N GLU A 80 -5.54 -6.94 -10.48
CA GLU A 80 -4.30 -6.16 -10.55
C GLU A 80 -3.19 -6.84 -9.74
N THR A 81 -2.13 -7.24 -10.44
CA THR A 81 -0.89 -7.73 -9.83
C THR A 81 -0.10 -6.56 -9.22
N VAL A 82 0.41 -6.76 -8.01
CA VAL A 82 1.28 -5.82 -7.29
C VAL A 82 2.56 -6.51 -6.85
N LEU A 83 3.65 -5.75 -6.77
CA LEU A 83 4.97 -6.25 -6.42
C LEU A 83 5.55 -5.50 -5.23
N GLN A 84 6.38 -6.20 -4.45
CA GLN A 84 7.32 -5.60 -3.54
C GLN A 84 8.74 -5.85 -4.06
N TYR A 85 9.47 -4.77 -4.34
CA TYR A 85 10.82 -4.86 -4.89
C TYR A 85 11.88 -4.89 -3.78
N HIS A 86 12.90 -5.71 -3.99
CA HIS A 86 14.18 -5.64 -3.29
C HIS A 86 15.24 -5.16 -4.29
N PRO A 87 15.37 -3.83 -4.51
CA PRO A 87 16.33 -3.33 -5.48
C PRO A 87 17.77 -3.57 -5.00
N PRO A 88 18.77 -3.48 -5.89
CA PRO A 88 20.17 -3.54 -5.49
C PRO A 88 20.46 -2.54 -4.36
N LYS A 89 21.30 -2.91 -3.39
CA LYS A 89 21.62 -2.07 -2.21
C LYS A 89 22.07 -0.66 -2.60
N SER A 90 22.79 -0.50 -3.71
CA SER A 90 23.24 0.80 -4.23
C SER A 90 22.11 1.72 -4.69
N LYS A 91 20.92 1.18 -4.96
CA LYS A 91 19.71 1.91 -5.35
C LYS A 91 18.63 1.86 -4.27
N TYR A 92 18.91 1.20 -3.13
CA TYR A 92 17.94 1.03 -2.06
C TYR A 92 18.00 2.23 -1.12
N ILE A 93 17.00 3.12 -1.24
CA ILE A 93 16.80 4.24 -0.33
C ILE A 93 15.78 3.79 0.71
N ASN A 94 16.24 3.51 1.94
CA ASN A 94 15.37 3.12 3.04
C ASN A 94 15.00 4.33 3.91
N ASN A 95 13.95 5.05 3.51
CA ASN A 95 13.46 6.21 4.27
C ASN A 95 12.75 5.82 5.57
N HIS A 96 12.29 4.57 5.72
CA HIS A 96 11.60 4.11 6.91
C HIS A 96 11.70 2.58 7.05
N GLN A 97 12.41 2.12 8.08
CA GLN A 97 12.84 0.73 8.25
C GLN A 97 11.70 -0.31 8.22
N HIS A 98 10.52 0.07 8.68
CA HIS A 98 9.37 -0.84 8.81
C HIS A 98 8.40 -0.79 7.62
N THR A 99 8.70 0.03 6.61
CA THR A 99 7.78 0.23 5.51
C THR A 99 7.85 -0.91 4.51
N LEU A 100 6.70 -1.51 4.24
CA LEU A 100 6.50 -2.38 3.10
C LEU A 100 5.79 -1.61 1.99
N HIS A 101 5.98 -2.05 0.75
CA HIS A 101 5.47 -1.36 -0.42
C HIS A 101 4.72 -2.29 -1.35
N LEU A 102 3.65 -1.79 -1.94
CA LEU A 102 2.94 -2.39 -3.07
C LEU A 102 3.11 -1.47 -4.27
N TRP A 103 3.66 -2.00 -5.35
CA TRP A 103 3.92 -1.29 -6.60
C TRP A 103 3.21 -1.96 -7.77
N ARG A 104 2.68 -1.15 -8.68
CA ARG A 104 2.17 -1.60 -9.97
C ARG A 104 2.45 -0.54 -11.04
N PRO A 105 3.06 -0.88 -12.18
CA PRO A 105 3.17 0.05 -13.30
C PRO A 105 1.80 0.28 -13.93
N GLN A 106 1.48 1.52 -14.30
CA GLN A 106 0.15 1.86 -14.85
C GLN A 106 0.00 1.42 -16.31
N LYS A 107 1.10 1.44 -17.07
CA LYS A 107 1.16 1.27 -18.52
C LYS A 107 1.67 -0.11 -18.97
N GLN A 108 1.96 -1.02 -18.04
CA GLN A 108 2.53 -2.33 -18.33
C GLN A 108 1.84 -3.40 -17.47
N GLU A 109 1.73 -4.61 -18.01
CA GLU A 109 1.35 -5.77 -17.23
C GLU A 109 2.55 -6.31 -16.47
N VAL A 110 2.31 -6.71 -15.22
CA VAL A 110 3.32 -7.37 -14.41
C VAL A 110 3.30 -8.85 -14.75
N GLY A 111 4.44 -9.36 -15.22
CA GLY A 111 4.60 -10.80 -15.45
C GLY A 111 4.42 -11.59 -14.16
N LEU A 112 3.73 -12.72 -14.27
CA LEU A 112 3.59 -13.68 -13.17
C LEU A 112 4.65 -14.78 -13.30
N PRO A 113 5.15 -15.32 -12.18
CA PRO A 113 5.88 -16.58 -12.23
C PRO A 113 4.97 -17.71 -12.74
N PRO A 114 5.54 -18.87 -13.11
CA PRO A 114 4.74 -20.05 -13.45
C PRO A 114 3.72 -20.36 -12.35
N SER A 115 2.48 -20.69 -12.73
CA SER A 115 1.37 -20.90 -11.79
C SER A 115 1.65 -21.96 -10.74
N ASP A 116 2.45 -22.96 -11.08
CA ASP A 116 2.77 -24.09 -10.19
C ASP A 116 3.77 -23.72 -9.08
N MET A 117 4.28 -22.48 -9.09
CA MET A 117 5.22 -21.95 -8.11
C MET A 117 4.59 -20.95 -7.13
N VAL A 118 3.26 -20.74 -7.19
CA VAL A 118 2.52 -19.71 -6.43
C VAL A 118 1.48 -20.32 -5.51
#